data_AF-A0A972AW18-F1
#
_entry.id   AF-A0A972AW18-F1
#
_cell.length_a   1.000
_cell.length_b   1.000
_cell.length_c   1.000
_cell.angle_alpha   90.00
_cell.angle_beta   90.00
_cell.angle_gamma   90.00
#
_symmetry.space_group_name_H-M   'P 1'
#
loop_
_entity.id
_entity.type
_entity.pdbx_description
1 polymer ?
#
loop_
_entity_poly.entity_id
_entity_poly.type
_entity_poly.pdbx_seq_one_letter_code
_entity_poly.pdbx_strand_id
1 'polypeptide(L)'
;MLTRQQIKEISREQIGKNTGMTIGGFLISIFVPIAAAAIGFGIGGYIVQSVMQIGYAAFCISIFVGKQTTAGDIFNKGFDKNFGRKLGGMLFKDLFIFLWSLLLIIPGIIKSYSYFMVPYILANDEDIKATQATRMSIIMMKGHKWQTFVMYLSFLGWNILTAITAGIVGYLYAGRYQATALAGLAMEIREEAIRNNIVKIDETGHLAF
;
A
#
# COMPACT_ATOMS: atom_id res chain seq x y z
N MET A 1 19.16 -0.74 -7.18
CA MET A 1 17.75 -0.36 -7.23
C MET A 1 17.19 -0.75 -8.58
N LEU A 2 16.05 -1.43 -8.60
CA LEU A 2 15.31 -1.67 -9.84
C LEU A 2 14.88 -0.34 -10.46
N THR A 3 15.01 -0.24 -11.78
CA THR A 3 14.45 0.88 -12.52
C THR A 3 12.94 0.78 -12.58
N ARG A 4 12.26 1.91 -12.77
CA ARG A 4 10.79 1.98 -12.87
C ARG A 4 10.22 1.04 -13.93
N GLN A 5 10.94 0.86 -15.05
CA GLN A 5 10.55 -0.05 -16.11
C GLN A 5 10.64 -1.52 -15.65
N GLN A 6 11.71 -1.91 -14.96
CA GLN A 6 11.86 -3.26 -14.41
C GLN A 6 10.76 -3.58 -13.38
N ILE A 7 10.46 -2.65 -12.46
CA ILE A 7 9.37 -2.84 -11.47
C ILE A 7 8.04 -3.10 -12.18
N LYS A 8 7.76 -2.33 -13.24
CA LYS A 8 6.56 -2.48 -14.06
C LYS A 8 6.52 -3.79 -14.84
N GLU A 9 7.65 -4.23 -15.36
CA GLU A 9 7.76 -5.48 -16.10
C GLU A 9 7.52 -6.69 -15.18
N ILE A 10 8.22 -6.73 -14.03
CA ILE A 10 8.02 -7.76 -13.00
C ILE A 10 6.56 -7.78 -12.54
N SER A 11 5.99 -6.61 -12.27
CA SER A 11 4.58 -6.52 -11.86
C SER A 11 3.64 -7.07 -12.93
N ARG A 12 3.89 -6.78 -14.22
CA ARG A 12 3.08 -7.28 -15.33
C ARG A 12 3.20 -8.80 -15.48
N GLU A 13 4.39 -9.35 -15.32
CA GLU A 13 4.64 -10.79 -15.40
C GLU A 13 3.96 -11.54 -14.26
N GLN A 14 4.15 -11.08 -13.02
CA GLN A 14 3.62 -11.73 -11.82
C GLN A 14 2.09 -11.71 -11.77
N ILE A 15 1.46 -10.58 -12.13
CA ILE A 15 0.00 -10.53 -12.21
C ILE A 15 -0.54 -11.43 -13.34
N GLY A 16 0.24 -11.65 -14.41
CA GLY A 16 -0.14 -12.53 -15.52
C GLY A 16 -0.17 -14.00 -15.10
N LYS A 17 0.85 -14.45 -14.36
CA LYS A 17 0.96 -15.83 -13.84
C LYS A 17 -0.23 -16.21 -12.95
N ASN A 18 -0.64 -15.31 -12.04
CA ASN A 18 -1.69 -15.59 -11.06
C ASN A 18 -2.93 -14.70 -11.27
N THR A 19 -3.45 -14.65 -12.50
CA THR A 19 -4.53 -13.72 -12.88
C THR A 19 -5.79 -13.86 -12.02
N GLY A 20 -6.33 -15.07 -11.84
CA GLY A 20 -7.56 -15.27 -11.05
C GLY A 20 -7.44 -14.83 -9.59
N MET A 21 -6.31 -15.14 -8.97
CA MET A 21 -6.03 -14.78 -7.58
C MET A 21 -5.77 -13.28 -7.39
N THR A 22 -5.02 -12.65 -8.29
CA THR A 22 -4.77 -11.21 -8.23
C THR A 22 -6.03 -10.38 -8.48
N ILE A 23 -6.91 -10.84 -9.37
CA ILE A 23 -8.24 -10.25 -9.57
C ILE A 23 -9.07 -10.43 -8.30
N GLY A 24 -9.19 -11.67 -7.79
CA GLY A 24 -9.97 -11.95 -6.58
C GLY A 24 -9.53 -11.11 -5.38
N GLY A 25 -8.22 -11.01 -5.14
CA GLY A 25 -7.67 -10.19 -4.06
C GLY A 25 -7.95 -8.69 -4.22
N PHE A 26 -7.92 -8.17 -5.45
CA PHE A 26 -8.27 -6.76 -5.72
C PHE A 26 -9.77 -6.49 -5.54
N LEU A 27 -10.63 -7.38 -6.02
CA LEU A 27 -12.08 -7.23 -5.84
C LEU A 27 -12.47 -7.31 -4.36
N ILE A 28 -11.86 -8.24 -3.61
CA ILE A 28 -12.08 -8.36 -2.16
C ILE A 28 -11.70 -7.06 -1.45
N SER A 29 -10.56 -6.45 -1.79
CA SER A 29 -10.11 -5.21 -1.15
C SER A 29 -11.01 -3.99 -1.44
N ILE A 30 -11.87 -4.06 -2.46
CA ILE A 30 -12.83 -3.00 -2.82
C ILE A 30 -14.24 -3.30 -2.28
N PHE A 31 -14.77 -4.49 -2.50
CA PHE A 31 -16.18 -4.79 -2.22
C PHE A 31 -16.45 -5.05 -0.75
N VAL A 32 -15.49 -5.59 0.01
CA VAL A 32 -15.69 -5.89 1.44
C VAL A 32 -15.86 -4.61 2.27
N PRO A 33 -15.05 -3.55 2.09
CA PRO A 33 -15.29 -2.27 2.77
C PRO A 33 -16.63 -1.64 2.40
N ILE A 34 -17.06 -1.75 1.14
CA ILE A 34 -18.36 -1.23 0.68
C ILE A 34 -19.51 -1.96 1.39
N ALA A 35 -19.45 -3.29 1.46
CA ALA A 35 -20.44 -4.09 2.18
C ALA A 35 -20.47 -3.73 3.68
N ALA A 36 -19.29 -3.57 4.30
CA ALA A 36 -19.19 -3.15 5.70
C ALA A 36 -19.76 -1.73 5.94
N ALA A 37 -19.59 -0.81 4.98
CA ALA A 37 -20.14 0.54 5.06
C ALA A 37 -21.69 0.53 5.09
N ALA A 38 -22.32 -0.36 4.33
CA ALA A 38 -23.77 -0.51 4.27
C ALA A 38 -24.39 -1.00 5.58
N ILE A 39 -23.65 -1.82 6.35
CA ILE A 39 -24.13 -2.39 7.62
C ILE A 39 -23.76 -1.49 8.81
N GLY A 40 -22.56 -0.89 8.80
CA GLY A 40 -21.98 -0.16 9.93
C GLY A 40 -22.05 1.37 9.85
N PHE A 41 -23.01 1.94 9.12
CA PHE A 41 -23.22 3.38 8.97
C PHE A 41 -21.95 4.16 8.59
N GLY A 42 -21.24 3.74 7.54
CA GLY A 42 -20.06 4.42 6.98
C GLY A 42 -18.77 4.32 7.83
N ILE A 43 -18.86 4.51 9.15
CA ILE A 43 -17.73 4.40 10.08
C ILE A 43 -17.17 2.98 10.09
N GLY A 44 -18.05 1.97 10.14
CA GLY A 44 -17.64 0.56 10.05
C GLY A 44 -16.89 0.26 8.74
N GLY A 45 -17.35 0.84 7.62
CA GLY A 45 -16.68 0.70 6.32
C GLY A 45 -15.30 1.32 6.29
N TYR A 46 -15.12 2.50 6.88
CA TYR A 46 -13.82 3.17 6.96
C TYR A 46 -12.79 2.39 7.80
N ILE A 47 -13.24 1.85 8.96
CA ILE A 47 -12.39 0.99 9.80
C ILE A 47 -11.93 -0.24 9.02
N VAL A 48 -12.87 -0.94 8.36
CA VAL A 48 -12.56 -2.11 7.53
C VAL A 48 -11.61 -1.74 6.40
N GLN A 49 -11.86 -0.63 5.69
CA GLN A 49 -11.01 -0.15 4.61
C GLN A 49 -9.56 0.06 5.04
N SER A 50 -9.35 0.72 6.19
CA SER A 50 -8.01 1.06 6.69
C SER A 50 -7.17 -0.18 6.94
N VAL A 51 -7.78 -1.22 7.50
CA VAL A 51 -7.12 -2.48 7.85
C VAL A 51 -6.94 -3.36 6.61
N MET A 52 -7.91 -3.34 5.70
CA MET A 52 -7.79 -4.01 4.41
C MET A 52 -6.69 -3.44 3.52
N GLN A 53 -6.38 -2.14 3.62
CA GLN A 53 -5.22 -1.57 2.89
C GLN A 53 -3.90 -2.20 3.32
N ILE A 54 -3.72 -2.50 4.62
CA ILE A 54 -2.51 -3.16 5.13
C ILE A 54 -2.45 -4.61 4.61
N GLY A 55 -3.55 -5.35 4.73
CA GLY A 55 -3.64 -6.72 4.21
C GLY A 55 -3.38 -6.80 2.71
N TYR A 56 -3.97 -5.87 1.94
CA TYR A 56 -3.79 -5.78 0.50
C TYR A 56 -2.37 -5.35 0.11
N ALA A 57 -1.76 -4.40 0.84
CA ALA A 57 -0.37 -4.03 0.64
C ALA A 57 0.57 -5.23 0.83
N ALA A 58 0.33 -6.04 1.87
CA ALA A 58 1.08 -7.26 2.12
C ALA A 58 0.90 -8.31 1.00
N PHE A 59 -0.33 -8.47 0.52
CA PHE A 59 -0.67 -9.35 -0.59
C PHE A 59 0.03 -8.90 -1.90
N CYS A 60 0.05 -7.60 -2.20
CA CYS A 60 0.77 -7.06 -3.35
C CYS A 60 2.28 -7.25 -3.24
N ILE A 61 2.88 -7.14 -2.04
CA ILE A 61 4.28 -7.50 -1.83
C ILE A 61 4.51 -8.98 -2.14
N SER A 62 3.66 -9.87 -1.64
CA SER A 62 3.77 -11.31 -1.91
C SER A 62 3.70 -11.62 -3.41
N ILE A 63 2.78 -10.98 -4.14
CA ILE A 63 2.69 -11.11 -5.60
C ILE A 63 3.95 -10.61 -6.29
N PHE A 64 4.45 -9.42 -5.91
CA PHE A 64 5.64 -8.84 -6.53
C PHE A 64 6.88 -9.72 -6.34
N VAL A 65 7.04 -10.31 -5.15
CA VAL A 65 8.13 -11.25 -4.84
C VAL A 65 7.92 -12.63 -5.49
N GLY A 66 6.72 -12.92 -5.99
CA GLY A 66 6.38 -14.22 -6.59
C GLY A 66 6.10 -15.31 -5.56
N LYS A 67 5.75 -14.95 -4.31
CA LYS A 67 5.33 -15.92 -3.29
C LYS A 67 3.91 -16.42 -3.59
N GLN A 68 3.67 -17.72 -3.40
CA GLN A 68 2.30 -18.24 -3.38
C GLN A 68 1.57 -17.64 -2.19
N THR A 69 0.47 -16.96 -2.46
CA THR A 69 -0.40 -16.30 -1.48
C THR A 69 -1.84 -16.65 -1.79
N THR A 70 -2.79 -16.42 -0.90
CA THR A 70 -4.22 -16.59 -1.18
C THR A 70 -4.96 -15.31 -0.84
N ALA A 71 -6.14 -15.08 -1.41
CA ALA A 71 -6.97 -13.94 -1.04
C ALA A 71 -7.30 -13.89 0.47
N GLY A 72 -7.33 -15.04 1.16
CA GLY A 72 -7.49 -15.13 2.61
C GLY A 72 -6.34 -14.46 3.39
N ASP A 73 -5.14 -14.37 2.82
CA ASP A 73 -3.99 -13.75 3.49
C ASP A 73 -4.19 -12.25 3.71
N ILE A 74 -5.04 -11.60 2.89
CA ILE A 74 -5.44 -10.20 3.07
C ILE A 74 -6.12 -10.04 4.42
N PHE A 75 -7.03 -10.96 4.77
CA PHE A 75 -7.73 -10.93 6.06
C PHE A 75 -6.82 -11.33 7.19
N ASN A 76 -6.03 -12.39 7.01
CA ASN A 76 -5.11 -12.87 8.05
C ASN A 76 -4.09 -11.80 8.43
N LYS A 77 -3.59 -11.03 7.45
CA LYS A 77 -2.65 -9.94 7.71
C LYS A 77 -3.34 -8.62 8.08
N GLY A 78 -4.58 -8.39 7.68
CA GLY A 78 -5.33 -7.20 8.08
C GLY A 78 -5.82 -7.32 9.52
N PHE A 79 -6.60 -8.35 9.81
CA PHE A 79 -7.37 -8.55 11.04
C PHE A 79 -6.69 -9.49 12.04
N ASP A 80 -5.37 -9.40 12.15
CA ASP A 80 -4.60 -10.20 13.12
C ASP A 80 -4.75 -9.69 14.55
N LYS A 81 -4.06 -10.37 15.49
CA LYS A 81 -3.95 -9.96 16.91
C LYS A 81 -3.50 -8.51 17.11
N ASN A 82 -2.82 -7.92 16.12
CA ASN A 82 -2.30 -6.55 16.14
C ASN A 82 -3.27 -5.53 15.49
N PHE A 83 -4.54 -5.90 15.29
CA PHE A 83 -5.58 -5.05 14.68
C PHE A 83 -5.60 -3.63 15.23
N GLY A 84 -5.62 -3.46 16.57
CA GLY A 84 -5.69 -2.14 17.20
C GLY A 84 -4.48 -1.25 16.87
N ARG A 85 -3.28 -1.83 16.78
CA ARG A 85 -2.05 -1.12 16.38
C ARG A 85 -2.13 -0.69 14.91
N LYS A 86 -2.56 -1.60 14.04
CA LYS A 86 -2.70 -1.38 12.60
C LYS A 86 -3.72 -0.28 12.29
N LEU A 87 -4.90 -0.39 12.91
CA LEU A 87 -5.95 0.61 12.82
C LEU A 87 -5.45 1.96 13.34
N GLY A 88 -4.85 2.01 14.53
CA GLY A 88 -4.31 3.24 15.12
C GLY A 88 -3.26 3.91 14.21
N GLY A 89 -2.40 3.14 13.56
CA GLY A 89 -1.39 3.68 12.64
C GLY A 89 -1.98 4.28 11.36
N MET A 90 -2.98 3.61 10.79
CA MET A 90 -3.69 4.12 9.61
C MET A 90 -4.53 5.35 9.93
N LEU A 91 -5.28 5.32 11.06
CA LEU A 91 -6.05 6.47 11.53
C LEU A 91 -5.16 7.67 11.83
N PHE A 92 -4.00 7.46 12.46
CA PHE A 92 -3.04 8.52 12.73
C PHE A 92 -2.52 9.12 11.41
N LYS A 93 -2.09 8.28 10.47
CA LYS A 93 -1.69 8.73 9.13
C LYS A 93 -2.78 9.58 8.48
N ASP A 94 -4.01 9.07 8.44
CA ASP A 94 -5.12 9.71 7.73
C ASP A 94 -5.53 11.02 8.39
N LEU A 95 -5.53 11.08 9.74
CA LEU A 95 -5.74 12.32 10.49
C LEU A 95 -4.71 13.38 10.13
N PHE A 96 -3.42 13.04 10.08
CA PHE A 96 -2.39 14.00 9.68
C PHE A 96 -2.57 14.46 8.24
N ILE A 97 -2.85 13.55 7.31
CA ILE A 97 -3.13 13.93 5.91
C ILE A 97 -4.34 14.86 5.83
N PHE A 98 -5.40 14.58 6.58
CA PHE A 98 -6.59 15.41 6.64
C PHE A 98 -6.29 16.80 7.19
N LEU A 99 -5.57 16.91 8.31
CA LEU A 99 -5.16 18.18 8.90
C LEU A 99 -4.31 19.02 7.95
N TRP A 100 -3.34 18.39 7.26
CA TRP A 100 -2.51 19.09 6.27
C TRP A 100 -3.32 19.54 5.06
N SER A 101 -4.25 18.71 4.60
CA SER A 101 -5.14 19.03 3.47
C SER A 101 -6.15 20.12 3.81
N LEU A 102 -6.61 20.19 5.08
CA LEU A 102 -7.49 21.23 5.58
C LEU A 102 -6.79 22.58 5.66
N LEU A 103 -5.51 22.58 6.06
CA LEU A 103 -4.70 23.80 6.09
C LEU A 103 -4.47 24.31 4.66
N LEU A 104 -3.99 23.45 3.76
CA LEU A 104 -3.72 23.75 2.36
C LEU A 104 -3.68 22.46 1.52
N ILE A 105 -4.22 22.49 0.31
CA ILE A 105 -4.30 21.30 -0.57
C ILE A 105 -2.90 20.78 -0.96
N ILE A 106 -1.99 21.67 -1.36
CA ILE A 106 -0.64 21.31 -1.85
C ILE A 106 0.19 20.54 -0.80
N PRO A 107 0.36 21.05 0.45
CA PRO A 107 1.09 20.29 1.47
C PRO A 107 0.37 19.00 1.88
N GLY A 108 -0.96 18.93 1.79
CA GLY A 108 -1.71 17.67 1.94
C GLY A 108 -1.25 16.58 0.98
N ILE A 109 -1.10 16.91 -0.31
CA ILE A 109 -0.59 16.00 -1.34
C ILE A 109 0.88 15.60 -1.06
N ILE A 110 1.74 16.55 -0.69
CA ILE A 110 3.15 16.23 -0.38
C ILE A 110 3.24 15.30 0.84
N LYS A 111 2.37 15.48 1.82
CA LYS A 111 2.30 14.65 3.02
C LYS A 111 1.74 13.27 2.72
N SER A 112 0.75 13.12 1.84
CA SER A 112 0.25 11.80 1.43
C SER A 112 1.38 10.92 0.85
N TYR A 113 2.26 11.49 0.01
CA TYR A 113 3.45 10.78 -0.47
C TYR A 113 4.45 10.46 0.65
N SER A 114 4.58 11.33 1.66
CA SER A 114 5.47 11.07 2.80
C SER A 114 5.00 9.90 3.67
N TYR A 115 3.68 9.62 3.68
CA TYR A 115 3.04 8.51 4.39
C TYR A 115 2.74 7.30 3.48
N PHE A 116 3.32 7.26 2.29
CA PHE A 116 3.13 6.17 1.33
C PHE A 116 3.56 4.81 1.89
N MET A 117 4.65 4.75 2.65
CA MET A 117 5.23 3.51 3.16
C MET A 117 4.46 2.92 4.36
N VAL A 118 3.61 3.70 5.03
CA VAL A 118 2.91 3.28 6.26
C VAL A 118 2.20 1.92 6.15
N PRO A 119 1.31 1.67 5.18
CA PRO A 119 0.62 0.37 5.08
C PRO A 119 1.59 -0.79 4.83
N TYR A 120 2.71 -0.56 4.13
CA TYR A 120 3.72 -1.58 3.84
C TYR A 120 4.57 -1.90 5.07
N ILE A 121 4.91 -0.90 5.88
CA ILE A 121 5.61 -1.08 7.17
C ILE A 121 4.72 -1.84 8.15
N LEU A 122 3.47 -1.40 8.32
CA LEU A 122 2.52 -2.05 9.23
C LEU A 122 2.18 -3.50 8.82
N ALA A 123 2.32 -3.81 7.52
CA ALA A 123 2.13 -5.15 6.97
C ALA A 123 3.32 -6.10 7.21
N ASN A 124 4.54 -5.57 7.29
CA ASN A 124 5.75 -6.37 7.38
C ASN A 124 6.37 -6.38 8.77
N ASP A 125 6.10 -5.38 9.61
CA ASP A 125 6.77 -5.19 10.89
C ASP A 125 5.74 -5.19 12.04
N GLU A 126 5.70 -6.28 12.81
CA GLU A 126 4.74 -6.47 13.91
C GLU A 126 5.11 -5.69 15.16
N ASP A 127 6.41 -5.50 15.43
CA ASP A 127 6.93 -4.93 16.67
C ASP A 127 6.98 -3.40 16.70
N ILE A 128 6.82 -2.75 15.54
CA ILE A 128 6.89 -1.29 15.43
C ILE A 128 5.58 -0.65 15.89
N LYS A 129 5.64 0.34 16.78
CA LYS A 129 4.45 1.09 17.20
C LYS A 129 3.81 1.83 16.02
N ALA A 130 2.49 1.95 16.04
CA ALA A 130 1.69 2.69 15.04
C ALA A 130 2.27 4.06 14.66
N THR A 131 2.65 4.85 15.68
CA THR A 131 3.23 6.19 15.51
C THR A 131 4.63 6.15 14.91
N GLN A 132 5.43 5.15 15.29
CA GLN A 132 6.78 4.94 14.76
C GLN A 132 6.75 4.59 13.27
N ALA A 133 5.77 3.80 12.81
CA ALA A 133 5.61 3.46 11.39
C ALA A 133 5.44 4.72 10.52
N THR A 134 4.68 5.72 10.98
CA THR A 134 4.51 6.99 10.25
C THR A 134 5.80 7.81 10.19
N ARG A 135 6.58 7.85 11.28
CA ARG A 135 7.89 8.52 11.30
C ARG A 135 8.88 7.83 10.37
N MET A 136 8.92 6.50 10.40
CA MET A 136 9.79 5.72 9.54
C MET A 136 9.43 5.92 8.06
N SER A 137 8.14 5.96 7.73
CA SER A 137 7.67 6.30 6.38
C SER A 137 8.19 7.66 5.92
N ILE A 138 8.13 8.70 6.75
CA ILE A 138 8.62 10.04 6.39
C ILE A 138 10.13 10.02 6.10
N ILE A 139 10.89 9.31 6.94
CA ILE A 139 12.34 9.19 6.82
C ILE A 139 12.72 8.45 5.53
N MET A 140 12.11 7.28 5.30
CA MET A 140 12.36 6.46 4.11
C MET A 140 11.92 7.14 2.81
N MET A 141 10.88 7.98 2.85
CA MET A 141 10.41 8.72 1.68
C MET A 141 11.21 9.98 1.36
N LYS A 142 12.18 10.38 2.19
CA LYS A 142 13.02 11.56 1.94
C LYS A 142 13.90 11.29 0.71
N GLY A 143 13.72 12.09 -0.34
CA GLY A 143 14.41 11.90 -1.64
C GLY A 143 13.58 11.10 -2.66
N HIS A 144 12.64 10.27 -2.22
CA HIS A 144 11.85 9.40 -3.12
C HIS A 144 10.47 9.94 -3.51
N LYS A 145 10.02 11.07 -2.93
CA LYS A 145 8.69 11.65 -3.23
C LYS A 145 8.48 11.92 -4.72
N TRP A 146 9.51 12.46 -5.39
CA TRP A 146 9.46 12.74 -6.82
C TRP A 146 9.38 11.44 -7.65
N GLN A 147 10.16 10.43 -7.28
CA GLN A 147 10.11 9.12 -7.93
C GLN A 147 8.73 8.48 -7.81
N THR A 148 8.11 8.55 -6.63
CA THR A 148 6.74 8.08 -6.40
C THR A 148 5.72 8.90 -7.22
N PHE A 149 5.84 10.22 -7.26
CA PHE A 149 4.98 11.08 -8.09
C PHE A 149 5.03 10.68 -9.56
N VAL A 150 6.23 10.53 -10.12
CA VAL A 150 6.37 10.13 -11.53
C VAL A 150 5.90 8.70 -11.76
N MET A 151 6.02 7.80 -10.78
CA MET A 151 5.41 6.48 -10.86
C MET A 151 3.89 6.61 -11.03
N TYR A 152 3.20 7.38 -10.19
CA TYR A 152 1.76 7.63 -10.35
C TYR A 152 1.42 8.28 -11.70
N LEU A 153 2.19 9.28 -12.15
CA LEU A 153 1.98 9.94 -13.45
C LEU A 153 2.07 8.94 -14.61
N SER A 154 2.97 7.97 -14.50
CA SER A 154 3.15 6.93 -15.52
C SER A 154 1.99 5.92 -15.59
N PHE A 155 1.07 5.94 -14.62
CA PHE A 155 -0.19 5.19 -14.63
C PHE A 155 -1.40 6.06 -15.01
N LEU A 156 -1.21 7.38 -15.21
CA LEU A 156 -2.31 8.29 -15.52
C LEU A 156 -3.06 7.88 -16.80
N GLY A 157 -2.35 7.39 -17.82
CA GLY A 157 -2.98 6.87 -19.04
C GLY A 157 -3.91 5.67 -18.77
N TRP A 158 -3.50 4.76 -17.88
CA TRP A 158 -4.33 3.63 -17.45
C TRP A 158 -5.54 4.08 -16.62
N ASN A 159 -5.39 5.13 -15.83
CA ASN A 159 -6.48 5.71 -15.04
C ASN A 159 -7.53 6.39 -15.95
N ILE A 160 -7.09 7.11 -16.97
CA ILE A 160 -7.99 7.69 -17.98
C ILE A 160 -8.73 6.59 -18.73
N LEU A 161 -8.02 5.54 -19.16
CA LEU A 161 -8.63 4.40 -19.83
C LEU A 161 -9.64 3.67 -18.93
N THR A 162 -9.32 3.54 -17.64
CA THR A 162 -10.24 3.01 -16.63
C THR A 162 -11.50 3.85 -16.52
N ALA A 163 -11.38 5.18 -16.52
CA ALA A 163 -12.55 6.07 -16.48
C ALA A 163 -13.42 5.95 -17.73
N ILE A 164 -12.82 5.90 -18.93
CA ILE A 164 -13.54 5.75 -20.21
C ILE A 164 -14.29 4.41 -20.28
N THR A 165 -13.72 3.36 -19.70
CA THR A 165 -14.30 2.00 -19.70
C THR A 165 -15.21 1.73 -18.50
N ALA A 166 -15.72 2.78 -17.84
CA ALA A 166 -16.58 2.69 -16.66
C ALA A 166 -16.00 1.80 -15.53
N GLY A 167 -14.67 1.77 -15.40
CA GLY A 167 -13.95 1.02 -14.38
C GLY A 167 -13.53 -0.40 -14.78
N ILE A 168 -14.03 -0.96 -15.89
CA ILE A 168 -13.79 -2.37 -16.27
C ILE A 168 -12.30 -2.70 -16.38
N VAL A 169 -11.54 -1.87 -17.11
CA VAL A 169 -10.09 -2.05 -17.25
C VAL A 169 -9.36 -1.89 -15.91
N GLY A 170 -9.87 -1.03 -15.03
CA GLY A 170 -9.39 -0.83 -13.67
C GLY A 170 -9.51 -2.11 -12.84
N TYR A 171 -10.70 -2.69 -12.81
CA TYR A 171 -11.01 -3.88 -12.03
C TYR A 171 -10.28 -5.14 -12.51
N LEU A 172 -10.14 -5.31 -13.82
CA LEU A 172 -9.56 -6.53 -14.39
C LEU A 172 -8.04 -6.50 -14.54
N TYR A 173 -7.43 -5.32 -14.69
CA TYR A 173 -6.00 -5.22 -15.00
C TYR A 173 -5.31 -4.02 -14.35
N ALA A 174 -5.71 -2.79 -14.66
CA ALA A 174 -4.93 -1.61 -14.34
C ALA A 174 -4.75 -1.40 -12.82
N GLY A 175 -5.79 -1.69 -12.01
CA GLY A 175 -5.73 -1.55 -10.56
C GLY A 175 -4.72 -2.48 -9.90
N ARG A 176 -4.81 -3.79 -10.18
CA ARG A 176 -3.85 -4.79 -9.67
C ARG A 176 -2.43 -4.60 -10.22
N TYR A 177 -2.31 -4.12 -11.46
CA TYR A 177 -1.02 -3.79 -12.06
C TYR A 177 -0.34 -2.62 -11.34
N GLN A 178 -1.08 -1.54 -11.12
CA GLN A 178 -0.59 -0.37 -10.40
C GLN A 178 -0.25 -0.70 -8.94
N ALA A 179 -1.12 -1.44 -8.24
CA ALA A 179 -0.90 -1.81 -6.83
C ALA A 179 0.35 -2.66 -6.62
N THR A 180 0.56 -3.66 -7.49
CA THR A 180 1.77 -4.51 -7.45
C THR A 180 3.04 -3.71 -7.77
N ALA A 181 2.98 -2.78 -8.72
CA ALA A 181 4.11 -1.92 -9.05
C ALA A 181 4.46 -0.94 -7.92
N LEU A 182 3.45 -0.41 -7.23
CA LEU A 182 3.66 0.43 -6.05
C LEU A 182 4.24 -0.37 -4.86
N ALA A 183 3.83 -1.62 -4.69
CA ALA A 183 4.43 -2.52 -3.70
C ALA A 183 5.91 -2.81 -4.02
N GLY A 184 6.26 -3.05 -5.28
CA GLY A 184 7.65 -3.19 -5.70
C GLY A 184 8.48 -1.93 -5.44
N LEU A 185 7.93 -0.74 -5.73
CA LEU A 185 8.59 0.53 -5.39
C LEU A 185 8.79 0.69 -3.88
N ALA A 186 7.80 0.31 -3.06
CA ALA A 186 7.90 0.36 -1.61
C ALA A 186 9.00 -0.57 -1.09
N MET A 187 9.12 -1.78 -1.64
CA MET A 187 10.20 -2.72 -1.31
C MET A 187 11.58 -2.14 -1.60
N GLU A 188 11.78 -1.57 -2.80
CA GLU A 188 13.05 -0.94 -3.19
C GLU A 188 13.43 0.23 -2.28
N ILE A 189 12.45 1.08 -1.91
CA ILE A 189 12.67 2.20 -0.98
C ILE A 189 13.05 1.67 0.41
N ARG A 190 12.40 0.60 0.89
CA ARG A 190 12.72 -0.05 2.16
C ARG A 190 14.14 -0.63 2.14
N GLU A 191 14.50 -1.35 1.08
CA GLU A 191 15.84 -1.94 0.93
C GLU A 191 16.94 -0.88 0.83
N GLU A 192 16.69 0.23 0.14
CA GLU A 192 17.63 1.35 0.13
C GLU A 192 17.80 2.00 1.50
N ALA A 193 16.72 2.20 2.23
CA ALA A 193 16.79 2.75 3.58
C ALA A 193 17.62 1.85 4.53
N ILE A 194 17.49 0.54 4.40
CA ILE A 194 18.29 -0.44 5.14
C ILE A 194 19.76 -0.37 4.71
N ARG A 195 20.03 -0.42 3.40
CA ARG A 195 21.39 -0.37 2.84
C ARG A 195 22.16 0.90 3.22
N ASN A 196 21.46 2.04 3.30
CA ASN A 196 22.04 3.32 3.67
C ASN A 196 22.07 3.55 5.20
N ASN A 197 21.77 2.53 6.02
CA ASN A 197 21.69 2.60 7.48
C ASN A 197 20.77 3.70 8.02
N ILE A 198 19.76 4.10 7.22
CA ILE A 198 18.74 5.07 7.63
C ILE A 198 17.79 4.41 8.63
N VAL A 199 17.55 3.10 8.43
CA VAL A 199 16.71 2.26 9.27
C VAL A 199 17.43 0.95 9.54
N LYS A 200 17.34 0.42 10.77
CA LYS A 200 17.93 -0.87 11.12
C LYS A 200 16.91 -1.98 10.95
N ILE A 201 17.42 -3.18 10.70
CA ILE A 201 16.65 -4.43 10.79
C ILE A 201 17.10 -5.19 12.04
N ASP A 202 16.15 -5.81 12.74
CA ASP A 202 16.46 -6.81 13.76
C ASP A 202 16.84 -8.16 13.13
N GLU A 203 17.19 -9.13 13.98
CA GLU A 203 17.60 -10.47 13.57
C GLU A 203 16.50 -11.26 12.82
N THR A 204 15.24 -10.82 12.92
CA THR A 204 14.07 -11.44 12.28
C THR A 204 13.68 -10.76 10.96
N GLY A 205 14.39 -9.70 10.55
CA GLY A 205 14.16 -8.98 9.29
C GLY A 205 13.05 -7.92 9.37
N HIS A 206 12.64 -7.55 10.58
CA HIS A 206 11.72 -6.46 10.86
C HIS A 206 12.49 -5.16 11.13
N LEU A 207 11.88 -4.00 10.83
CA LEU A 207 12.56 -2.73 11.10
C LEU A 207 12.61 -2.47 12.62
N ALA A 208 13.79 -2.11 13.11
CA ALA A 208 14.07 -1.76 14.49
C ALA A 208 14.66 -0.34 14.60
N PHE A 209 14.53 0.27 15.78
CA PHE A 209 15.18 1.54 16.13
C PHE A 209 16.50 1.28 16.86
#